data_AF-A0A176TCW7-F1
#
_entry.id   AF-A0A176TCW7-F1
#
_cell.length_a   1.000
_cell.length_b   1.000
_cell.length_c   1.000
_cell.angle_alpha   90.00
_cell.angle_beta   90.00
_cell.angle_gamma   90.00
#
_symmetry.space_group_name_H-M   'P 1'
#
loop_
_entity.id
_entity.type
_entity.pdbx_description
1 polymer ?
#
loop_
_entity_poly.entity_id
_entity_poly.type
_entity_poly.pdbx_seq_one_letter_code
_entity_poly.pdbx_strand_id
1 'polypeptide(L)'
;MKKLASILVLVFAVTFTTQAQKKRGGNGERNSKLTAEQHATLAVKKMTLTLLDLSEKQQNQIKPILVAKMTKRQAAMAERKADRKDKKRPTADEMFAMQNKRLDDKIAMKNRMKDILSKEQFDKFEKMHKKRSKMAMHKTKGKKGSKNNKRDQRGDRS
;
A
#
# COMPACT_ATOMS: atom_id res chain seq x y z
N MET A 1 -0.89 -38.69 39.19
CA MET A 1 -1.49 -37.37 38.88
C MET A 1 -0.50 -36.20 38.84
N LYS A 2 0.49 -36.09 39.75
CA LYS A 2 1.44 -34.94 39.78
C LYS A 2 2.45 -34.88 38.61
N LYS A 3 2.74 -36.01 37.94
CA LYS A 3 3.67 -36.09 36.77
C LYS A 3 3.01 -35.75 35.43
N LEU A 4 1.68 -35.86 35.31
CA LEU A 4 0.95 -35.51 34.08
C LEU A 4 0.76 -33.98 33.96
N ALA A 5 0.58 -33.29 35.10
CA ALA A 5 0.48 -31.84 35.14
C ALA A 5 1.79 -31.15 34.68
N SER A 6 2.97 -31.70 35.02
CA SER A 6 4.24 -31.08 34.61
C SER A 6 4.55 -31.27 33.12
N ILE A 7 4.11 -32.40 32.53
CA ILE A 7 4.24 -32.64 31.08
C ILE A 7 3.33 -31.69 30.30
N LEU A 8 2.11 -31.44 30.80
CA LEU A 8 1.16 -30.53 30.16
C LEU A 8 1.65 -29.07 30.21
N VAL A 9 2.26 -28.65 31.32
CA VAL A 9 2.89 -27.31 31.44
C VAL A 9 4.11 -27.15 30.54
N LEU A 10 4.91 -28.22 30.35
CA LEU A 10 6.08 -28.19 29.47
C LEU A 10 5.69 -28.06 27.98
N VAL A 11 4.62 -28.74 27.56
CA VAL A 11 4.10 -28.65 26.18
C VAL A 11 3.49 -27.26 25.90
N PHE A 12 2.85 -26.64 26.88
CA PHE A 12 2.36 -25.25 26.76
C PHE A 12 3.50 -24.21 26.70
N ALA A 13 4.61 -24.42 27.42
CA ALA A 13 5.77 -23.51 27.39
C ALA A 13 6.54 -23.55 26.05
N VAL A 14 6.63 -24.71 25.40
CA VAL A 14 7.31 -24.87 24.10
C VAL A 14 6.49 -24.32 22.93
N THR A 15 5.15 -24.37 23.02
CA THR A 15 4.27 -23.79 21.99
C THR A 15 4.24 -22.25 22.03
N PHE A 16 4.38 -21.63 23.20
CA PHE A 16 4.43 -20.16 23.33
C PHE A 16 5.75 -19.54 22.86
N THR A 17 6.88 -20.24 23.04
CA THR A 17 8.21 -19.72 22.66
C THR A 17 8.50 -19.83 21.16
N THR A 18 7.90 -20.80 20.46
CA THR A 18 8.09 -20.99 19.01
C THR A 18 7.28 -20.02 18.12
N GLN A 19 6.23 -19.38 18.66
CA GLN A 19 5.49 -18.30 17.96
C GLN A 19 6.22 -16.94 18.04
N ALA A 20 7.07 -16.73 19.04
CA ALA A 20 7.76 -15.45 19.25
C ALA A 20 8.98 -15.23 18.31
N GLN A 21 9.54 -16.32 17.76
CA GLN A 21 10.70 -16.28 16.86
C GLN A 21 10.36 -16.42 15.36
N LYS A 22 9.09 -16.49 14.97
CA LYS A 22 8.70 -16.37 13.55
C LYS A 22 8.92 -14.93 13.07
N LYS A 23 10.15 -14.69 12.62
CA LYS A 23 10.58 -13.65 11.68
C LYS A 23 9.86 -12.31 11.85
N ARG A 24 10.48 -11.46 12.66
CA ARG A 24 10.46 -10.00 12.49
C ARG A 24 11.20 -9.63 11.19
N GLY A 25 10.68 -10.11 10.06
CA GLY A 25 11.31 -10.09 8.73
C GLY A 25 10.32 -9.58 7.69
N GLY A 26 10.23 -8.26 7.58
CA GLY A 26 9.52 -7.58 6.48
C GLY A 26 8.00 -7.55 6.61
N ASN A 27 7.40 -6.43 6.20
CA ASN A 27 5.96 -6.24 6.00
C ASN A 27 5.36 -7.17 4.90
N GLY A 28 5.73 -8.45 4.86
CA GLY A 28 5.35 -9.40 3.82
C GLY A 28 4.05 -10.16 4.11
N GLU A 29 3.86 -10.61 5.36
CA GLU A 29 2.81 -11.59 5.69
C GLU A 29 1.52 -10.99 6.26
N ARG A 30 1.53 -9.73 6.71
CA ARG A 30 0.31 -9.05 7.23
C ARG A 30 -0.60 -8.45 6.15
N ASN A 31 -0.27 -8.64 4.87
CA ASN A 31 -1.21 -8.34 3.80
C ASN A 31 -1.93 -9.64 3.49
N SER A 32 -3.11 -9.84 4.06
CA SER A 32 -4.06 -10.77 3.44
C SER A 32 -4.11 -10.45 1.93
N LYS A 33 -3.97 -11.46 1.08
CA LYS A 33 -4.03 -11.31 -0.38
C LYS A 33 -5.45 -10.95 -0.77
N LEU A 34 -5.87 -9.72 -0.49
CA LEU A 34 -7.19 -9.25 -0.86
C LEU A 34 -7.29 -9.16 -2.38
N THR A 35 -8.44 -9.56 -2.92
CA THR A 35 -8.73 -9.39 -4.34
C THR A 35 -8.84 -7.90 -4.70
N ALA A 36 -8.76 -7.57 -5.99
CA ALA A 36 -8.96 -6.20 -6.45
C ALA A 36 -10.33 -5.65 -6.01
N GLU A 37 -11.36 -6.49 -5.98
CA GLU A 37 -12.72 -6.17 -5.54
C GLU A 37 -12.82 -5.91 -4.04
N GLN A 38 -12.19 -6.75 -3.22
CA GLN A 38 -12.15 -6.53 -1.77
C GLN A 38 -11.43 -5.23 -1.43
N HIS A 39 -10.31 -4.96 -2.12
CA HIS A 39 -9.59 -3.70 -1.99
C HIS A 39 -10.43 -2.49 -2.42
N ALA A 40 -11.13 -2.58 -3.54
CA ALA A 40 -12.01 -1.52 -4.01
C ALA A 40 -13.15 -1.27 -3.03
N THR A 41 -13.79 -2.33 -2.52
CA THR A 41 -14.88 -2.26 -1.55
C THR A 41 -14.43 -1.54 -0.26
N LEU A 42 -13.28 -1.92 0.30
CA LEU A 42 -12.73 -1.24 1.47
C LEU A 42 -12.35 0.21 1.18
N ALA A 43 -11.88 0.50 -0.03
CA ALA A 43 -11.53 1.86 -0.43
C ALA A 43 -12.77 2.75 -0.56
N VAL A 44 -13.85 2.26 -1.17
CA VAL A 44 -15.15 2.95 -1.22
C VAL A 44 -15.65 3.23 0.20
N LYS A 45 -15.70 2.21 1.09
CA LYS A 45 -16.15 2.40 2.47
C LYS A 45 -15.34 3.45 3.23
N LYS A 46 -14.02 3.47 3.03
CA LYS A 46 -13.14 4.51 3.62
C LYS A 46 -13.39 5.89 3.03
N MET A 47 -13.66 5.97 1.72
CA MET A 47 -14.06 7.22 1.07
C MET A 47 -15.39 7.71 1.63
N THR A 48 -16.38 6.83 1.80
CA THR A 48 -17.65 7.17 2.43
C THR A 48 -17.44 7.69 3.85
N LEU A 49 -16.64 7.01 4.67
CA LEU A 49 -16.35 7.46 6.04
C LEU A 49 -15.66 8.83 6.10
N THR A 50 -14.84 9.16 5.10
CA THR A 50 -14.04 10.41 5.11
C THR A 50 -14.73 11.56 4.40
N LEU A 51 -15.57 11.26 3.41
CA LEU A 51 -16.36 12.25 2.68
C LEU A 51 -17.73 12.46 3.34
N LEU A 52 -18.14 11.59 4.28
CA LEU A 52 -19.38 11.53 5.08
C LEU A 52 -20.71 11.59 4.32
N ASP A 53 -20.68 11.84 3.01
CA ASP A 53 -21.88 12.17 2.23
C ASP A 53 -22.03 11.30 0.96
N LEU A 54 -21.29 10.18 0.83
CA LEU A 54 -21.31 9.37 -0.40
C LEU A 54 -22.61 8.58 -0.53
N SER A 55 -23.46 8.95 -1.48
CA SER A 55 -24.69 8.20 -1.75
C SER A 55 -24.40 6.80 -2.31
N GLU A 56 -25.35 5.88 -2.20
CA GLU A 56 -25.21 4.53 -2.75
C GLU A 56 -24.96 4.55 -4.27
N LYS A 57 -25.61 5.47 -4.99
CA LYS A 57 -25.39 5.68 -6.43
C LYS A 57 -23.93 6.04 -6.71
N GLN A 58 -23.37 6.98 -5.96
CA GLN A 58 -21.96 7.38 -6.09
C GLN A 58 -21.00 6.24 -5.72
N GLN A 59 -21.29 5.49 -4.66
CA GLN A 59 -20.50 4.33 -4.26
C GLN A 59 -20.46 3.26 -5.36
N ASN A 60 -21.59 2.99 -6.00
CA ASN A 60 -21.72 2.04 -7.11
C ASN A 60 -20.99 2.52 -8.37
N GLN A 61 -20.92 3.82 -8.64
CA GLN A 61 -20.14 4.39 -9.74
C GLN A 61 -18.63 4.38 -9.46
N ILE A 62 -18.21 4.61 -8.21
CA ILE A 62 -16.79 4.67 -7.83
C ILE A 62 -16.16 3.27 -7.73
N LYS A 63 -16.92 2.27 -7.26
CA LYS A 63 -16.41 0.90 -7.07
C LYS A 63 -15.71 0.33 -8.32
N PRO A 64 -16.32 0.29 -9.54
CA PRO A 64 -15.67 -0.26 -10.73
C PRO A 64 -14.41 0.53 -11.13
N ILE A 65 -14.41 1.85 -10.93
CA ILE A 65 -13.24 2.70 -11.19
C ILE A 65 -12.07 2.29 -10.28
N LEU A 66 -12.35 1.98 -9.01
CA LEU A 66 -11.34 1.53 -8.06
C LEU A 66 -10.89 0.09 -8.33
N VAL A 67 -11.79 -0.81 -8.75
CA VAL A 67 -11.43 -2.17 -9.18
C VAL A 67 -10.43 -2.11 -10.32
N ALA A 68 -10.76 -1.41 -11.40
CA ALA A 68 -9.88 -1.28 -12.58
C ALA A 68 -8.50 -0.72 -12.19
N LYS A 69 -8.46 0.29 -11.31
CA LYS A 69 -7.22 0.86 -10.78
C LYS A 69 -6.41 -0.16 -9.97
N MET A 70 -7.05 -0.96 -9.12
CA MET A 70 -6.38 -1.98 -8.32
C MET A 70 -5.84 -3.11 -9.19
N THR A 71 -6.60 -3.57 -10.18
CA THR A 71 -6.16 -4.58 -11.15
C THR A 71 -4.94 -4.09 -11.94
N LYS A 72 -4.99 -2.88 -12.50
CA LYS A 72 -3.84 -2.27 -13.20
C LYS A 72 -2.61 -2.17 -12.30
N ARG A 73 -2.81 -1.82 -11.03
CA ARG A 73 -1.72 -1.76 -10.03
C ARG A 73 -1.15 -3.14 -9.74
N GLN A 74 -1.97 -4.19 -9.63
CA GLN A 74 -1.50 -5.55 -9.38
C GLN A 74 -0.66 -6.06 -10.57
N ALA A 75 -1.13 -5.85 -11.80
CA ALA A 75 -0.39 -6.18 -13.01
C ALA A 75 0.97 -5.46 -13.07
N ALA A 76 0.98 -4.13 -12.91
CA ALA A 76 2.23 -3.35 -12.92
C ALA A 76 3.18 -3.71 -11.76
N MET A 77 2.66 -4.24 -10.65
CA MET A 77 3.49 -4.74 -9.54
C MET A 77 4.08 -6.12 -9.84
N ALA A 78 3.38 -6.96 -10.60
CA ALA A 78 3.89 -8.26 -11.04
C ALA A 78 4.99 -8.08 -12.08
N GLU A 79 4.77 -7.23 -13.08
CA GLU A 79 5.74 -6.84 -14.11
C GLU A 79 7.03 -6.32 -13.46
N ARG A 80 6.93 -5.29 -12.60
CA ARG A 80 8.09 -4.76 -11.86
C ARG A 80 8.79 -5.78 -10.96
N LYS A 81 8.10 -6.81 -10.49
CA LYS A 81 8.75 -7.89 -9.71
C LYS A 81 9.57 -8.78 -10.63
N ALA A 82 9.09 -9.06 -11.84
CA ALA A 82 9.84 -9.80 -12.87
C ALA A 82 11.07 -9.00 -13.32
N ASP A 83 10.91 -7.72 -13.68
CA ASP A 83 12.02 -6.86 -14.11
C ASP A 83 13.13 -6.77 -13.05
N ARG A 84 12.73 -6.71 -11.77
CA ARG A 84 13.68 -6.71 -10.65
C ARG A 84 14.46 -8.00 -10.50
N LYS A 85 13.85 -9.16 -10.78
CA LYS A 85 14.55 -10.45 -10.78
C LYS A 85 15.60 -10.47 -11.89
N ASP A 86 15.25 -9.92 -13.05
CA ASP A 86 16.13 -9.83 -14.22
C ASP A 86 17.13 -8.65 -14.13
N LYS A 87 17.10 -7.86 -13.06
CA LYS A 87 17.87 -6.61 -12.89
C LYS A 87 17.69 -5.61 -14.04
N LYS A 88 16.61 -5.74 -14.82
CA LYS A 88 16.28 -4.83 -15.92
C LYS A 88 15.93 -3.46 -15.37
N ARG A 89 16.60 -2.44 -15.90
CA ARG A 89 16.32 -1.04 -15.59
C ARG A 89 15.69 -0.40 -16.82
N PRO A 90 14.59 0.35 -16.63
CA PRO A 90 13.97 1.04 -17.75
C PRO A 90 14.92 2.10 -18.32
N THR A 91 14.87 2.29 -19.63
CA THR A 91 15.58 3.36 -20.34
C THR A 91 14.99 4.73 -20.01
N ALA A 92 15.64 5.81 -20.46
CA ALA A 92 15.13 7.17 -20.28
C ALA A 92 13.74 7.35 -20.95
N ASP A 93 13.58 6.84 -22.16
CA ASP A 93 12.33 6.95 -22.93
C ASP A 93 11.21 6.11 -22.30
N GLU A 94 11.53 4.90 -21.84
CA GLU A 94 10.58 4.05 -21.10
C GLU A 94 10.17 4.71 -19.78
N MET A 95 11.11 5.36 -19.08
CA MET A 95 10.81 6.14 -17.89
C MET A 95 9.89 7.32 -18.19
N PHE A 96 10.13 8.04 -19.28
CA PHE A 96 9.27 9.13 -19.72
C PHE A 96 7.85 8.62 -20.04
N ALA A 97 7.72 7.57 -20.86
CA ALA A 97 6.44 6.97 -21.22
C ALA A 97 5.65 6.49 -19.99
N MET A 98 6.33 5.83 -19.03
CA MET A 98 5.72 5.43 -17.76
C MET A 98 5.25 6.61 -16.92
N GLN A 99 6.02 7.70 -16.88
CA GLN A 99 5.63 8.91 -16.16
C GLN A 99 4.43 9.58 -16.81
N ASN A 100 4.43 9.70 -18.13
CA ASN A 100 3.34 10.28 -18.90
C ASN A 100 2.03 9.52 -18.66
N LYS A 101 2.04 8.19 -18.88
CA LYS A 101 0.90 7.30 -18.63
C LYS A 101 0.37 7.40 -17.19
N ARG A 102 1.28 7.55 -16.22
CA ARG A 102 0.89 7.72 -14.81
C ARG A 102 0.21 9.06 -14.55
N LEU A 103 0.62 10.13 -15.24
CA LEU A 103 -0.02 11.44 -15.13
C LEU A 103 -1.40 11.41 -15.79
N ASP A 104 -1.52 10.81 -16.97
CA ASP A 104 -2.79 10.63 -17.67
C ASP A 104 -3.79 9.84 -16.83
N ASP A 105 -3.36 8.74 -16.22
CA ASP A 105 -4.20 7.94 -15.31
C ASP A 105 -4.71 8.77 -14.11
N LYS A 106 -3.90 9.69 -13.59
CA LYS A 106 -4.30 10.58 -12.49
C LYS A 106 -5.30 11.63 -12.96
N ILE A 107 -5.09 12.19 -14.15
CA ILE A 107 -5.99 13.18 -14.76
C ILE A 107 -7.35 12.52 -15.02
N ALA A 108 -7.36 11.36 -15.68
CA ALA A 108 -8.58 10.61 -15.96
C ALA A 108 -9.33 10.23 -14.67
N MET A 109 -8.62 9.77 -13.64
CA MET A 109 -9.21 9.50 -12.33
C MET A 109 -9.79 10.75 -11.69
N LYS A 110 -9.07 11.88 -11.74
CA LYS A 110 -9.54 13.15 -11.17
C LYS A 110 -10.82 13.62 -11.86
N ASN A 111 -10.86 13.56 -13.19
CA ASN A 111 -12.04 13.95 -13.97
C ASN A 111 -13.24 13.06 -13.64
N ARG A 112 -13.08 11.73 -13.67
CA ARG A 112 -14.16 10.80 -13.30
C ARG A 112 -14.69 11.04 -11.88
N MET A 113 -13.81 11.36 -10.93
CA MET A 113 -14.25 11.69 -9.56
C MET A 113 -14.97 13.04 -9.51
N LYS A 114 -14.57 14.02 -10.32
CA LYS A 114 -15.25 15.32 -10.42
C LYS A 114 -16.68 15.17 -10.96
N ASP A 115 -16.89 14.23 -11.88
CA ASP A 115 -18.22 13.98 -12.48
C ASP A 115 -19.18 13.27 -11.52
N ILE A 116 -18.65 12.44 -10.60
CA ILE A 116 -19.45 11.65 -9.66
C ILE A 116 -19.70 12.40 -8.35
N LEU A 117 -18.73 13.18 -7.88
CA LEU A 117 -18.77 13.83 -6.58
C LEU A 117 -19.37 15.23 -6.67
N SER A 118 -20.08 15.64 -5.62
CA SER A 118 -20.46 17.05 -5.45
C SER A 118 -19.20 17.92 -5.28
N LYS A 119 -19.35 19.23 -5.49
CA LYS A 119 -18.23 20.18 -5.32
C LYS A 119 -17.55 20.05 -3.95
N GLU A 120 -18.35 19.97 -2.88
CA GLU A 120 -17.83 19.85 -1.51
C GLU A 120 -17.11 18.51 -1.27
N GLN A 121 -17.68 17.41 -1.77
CA GLN A 121 -17.07 16.09 -1.69
C GLN A 121 -15.75 16.04 -2.47
N PHE A 122 -15.70 16.67 -3.65
CA PHE A 122 -14.51 16.76 -4.46
C PHE A 122 -13.41 17.60 -3.78
N ASP A 123 -13.77 18.70 -3.13
CA ASP A 123 -12.84 19.53 -2.36
C ASP A 123 -12.24 18.75 -1.16
N LYS A 124 -13.07 17.99 -0.43
CA LYS A 124 -12.62 17.06 0.63
C LYS A 124 -11.68 15.99 0.06
N PHE A 125 -12.02 15.42 -1.10
CA PHE A 125 -11.21 14.42 -1.81
C PHE A 125 -9.84 14.98 -2.22
N GLU A 126 -9.77 16.19 -2.78
CA GLU A 126 -8.51 16.84 -3.13
C GLU A 126 -7.63 17.10 -1.91
N LYS A 127 -8.21 17.62 -0.81
CA LYS A 127 -7.49 17.86 0.44
C LYS A 127 -6.89 16.58 1.00
N MET A 128 -7.65 15.48 1.00
CA MET A 128 -7.19 14.16 1.41
C MET A 128 -6.02 13.68 0.54
N HIS A 129 -6.14 13.82 -0.78
CA HIS A 129 -5.09 13.46 -1.73
C HIS A 129 -3.80 14.25 -1.51
N LYS A 130 -3.91 15.58 -1.32
CA LYS A 130 -2.78 16.46 -1.02
C LYS A 130 -2.10 16.06 0.30
N LYS A 131 -2.88 15.83 1.37
CA LYS A 131 -2.36 15.40 2.68
C LYS A 131 -1.59 14.07 2.56
N ARG A 132 -2.15 13.10 1.86
CA ARG A 132 -1.52 11.79 1.63
C ARG A 132 -0.23 11.90 0.81
N SER A 133 -0.20 12.79 -0.18
CA SER A 133 1.00 13.09 -0.96
C SER A 133 2.11 13.70 -0.10
N LYS A 134 1.78 14.70 0.74
CA LYS A 134 2.71 15.32 1.70
C LYS A 134 3.29 14.28 2.67
N MET A 135 2.43 13.45 3.28
CA MET A 135 2.89 12.38 4.18
C MET A 135 3.83 11.39 3.47
N ALA A 136 3.54 11.01 2.23
CA ALA A 136 4.40 10.14 1.45
C ALA A 136 5.78 10.78 1.22
N MET A 137 5.82 12.07 0.89
CA MET A 137 7.05 12.84 0.70
C MET A 137 7.90 12.92 1.97
N HIS A 138 7.29 13.24 3.12
CA HIS A 138 7.99 13.27 4.41
C HIS A 138 8.56 11.90 4.78
N LYS A 139 7.80 10.82 4.57
CA LYS A 139 8.27 9.45 4.83
C LYS A 139 9.45 9.06 3.94
N THR A 140 9.50 9.52 2.69
CA THR A 140 10.66 9.30 1.81
C THR A 140 11.88 10.13 2.21
N LYS A 141 11.70 11.37 2.67
CA LYS A 141 12.81 12.21 3.16
C LYS A 141 13.44 11.64 4.44
N GLY A 142 12.62 11.27 5.43
CA GLY A 142 13.12 10.69 6.69
C GLY A 142 13.87 9.36 6.50
N LYS A 143 13.47 8.54 5.51
CA LYS A 143 14.18 7.31 5.15
C LYS A 143 15.50 7.53 4.40
N LYS A 144 15.66 8.66 3.69
CA LYS A 144 16.95 9.03 3.07
C LYS A 144 17.96 9.48 4.13
N GLY A 145 17.54 10.34 5.07
CA GLY A 145 18.42 10.79 6.18
C GLY A 145 18.92 9.63 7.05
N SER A 146 18.06 8.68 7.40
CA SER A 146 18.44 7.48 8.17
C SER A 146 19.40 6.53 7.42
N LYS A 147 19.42 6.54 6.09
CA LYS A 147 20.30 5.68 5.29
C LYS A 147 21.72 6.25 5.13
N ASN A 148 21.86 7.57 5.11
CA ASN A 148 23.18 8.22 5.08
C ASN A 148 23.94 7.96 6.39
N ASN A 149 23.33 8.20 7.56
CA ASN A 149 23.99 7.92 8.85
C ASN A 149 24.44 6.46 9.03
N LYS A 150 23.75 5.48 8.43
CA LYS A 150 24.14 4.07 8.50
C LYS A 150 25.26 3.67 7.53
N ARG A 151 25.49 4.46 6.48
CA ARG A 151 26.63 4.26 5.56
C ARG A 151 27.88 4.89 6.13
N ASP A 152 27.77 6.08 6.71
CA ASP A 152 28.90 6.81 7.31
C ASP A 152 29.50 6.00 8.49
N GLN A 153 28.65 5.42 9.36
CA GLN A 153 29.10 4.53 10.44
C GLN A 153 29.74 3.19 10.00
N ARG A 154 29.63 2.82 8.72
CA ARG A 154 30.24 1.59 8.18
C ARG A 154 31.51 1.87 7.38
N GLY A 155 31.75 3.11 6.97
CA GLY A 155 32.99 3.55 6.34
C GLY A 155 34.13 3.78 7.34
N ASP A 156 33.78 4.14 8.58
CA ASP A 156 34.73 4.39 9.68
C ASP A 156 35.23 3.11 10.40
N ARG A 157 35.00 1.92 9.82
CA ARG A 157 35.48 0.63 10.35
C ARG A 157 36.38 -0.11 9.35
N SER A 158 37.10 0.61 8.49
CA SER A 158 38.15 0.07 7.63
C SER A 158 39.47 0.73 7.96
#